data_AF-A0A285IQG9-F1
#
_entry.id   AF-A0A285IQG9-F1
#
_cell.length_a   1.000
_cell.length_b   1.000
_cell.length_c   1.000
_cell.angle_alpha   90.00
_cell.angle_beta   90.00
_cell.angle_gamma   90.00
#
_symmetry.space_group_name_H-M   'P 1'
#
loop_
_entity.id
_entity.type
_entity.pdbx_description
1 polymer ?
#
loop_
_entity_poly.entity_id
_entity_poly.type
_entity_poly.pdbx_seq_one_letter_code
_entity_poly.pdbx_strand_id
1 'polypeptide(L)'
;MSNQQVFGGVLCEEPFIFLGKRMPAMDNDLGLMSFRPDLFRDRPSLSLLTLGHTYEPDYMIRALVRDMDEARREFPLAQFVMLANTPREDELFREAGLRSLLASELMFGNIANYRLPEFRSEKRFDAVYVGRLAPEKRHELAAKVPSLLCLYFRATHEELDTCRALLPHAVFGNHDFNDDEYRLLLGEDYLEAVDSACVGLCLSAAEGAMRASIEYQLCGLPVVSTPSLGGRDRYLHHKYARIVDATPEAVAAATAELKAAQFDPAEIRANAVRLLEEDRAKFLEDLRVILAESFGSDAPRIDSFDLLEAAKTQMTRPVPDVLIPVLGRVA
;
A
#
# COMPACT_ATOMS: atom_id res chain seq x y z
N MET A 1 28.65 -0.22 8.93
CA MET A 1 27.37 -0.95 8.81
C MET A 1 26.58 -0.23 7.74
N SER A 2 26.21 -0.91 6.66
CA SER A 2 25.42 -0.30 5.59
C SER A 2 24.09 0.18 6.17
N ASN A 3 23.67 1.39 5.80
CA ASN A 3 22.39 1.98 6.19
C ASN A 3 21.24 1.34 5.37
N GLN A 4 21.22 0.01 5.28
CA GLN A 4 20.21 -0.75 4.55
C GLN A 4 18.87 -0.56 5.23
N GLN A 5 17.85 -0.26 4.42
CA GLN A 5 16.50 -0.08 4.89
C GLN A 5 15.58 -1.15 4.32
N VAL A 6 14.70 -1.68 5.16
CA VAL A 6 13.80 -2.79 4.80
C VAL A 6 12.38 -2.42 5.23
N PHE A 7 11.40 -2.89 4.48
CA PHE A 7 9.98 -2.82 4.86
C PHE A 7 9.62 -3.91 5.87
N GLY A 8 8.79 -3.56 6.85
CA GLY A 8 8.27 -4.53 7.79
C GLY A 8 9.08 -4.64 9.08
N GLY A 9 8.84 -5.73 9.82
CA GLY A 9 9.29 -5.90 11.20
C GLY A 9 9.22 -7.35 11.66
N VAL A 10 10.05 -7.68 12.65
CA VAL A 10 9.95 -8.95 13.37
C VAL A 10 8.73 -8.91 14.27
N LEU A 11 7.77 -9.81 14.02
CA LEU A 11 6.57 -9.93 14.84
C LEU A 11 6.84 -10.72 16.13
N CYS A 12 7.65 -11.78 16.04
CA CYS A 12 8.01 -12.62 17.17
C CYS A 12 9.46 -13.11 17.03
N GLU A 13 10.21 -13.13 18.14
CA GLU A 13 11.59 -13.62 18.14
C GLU A 13 11.64 -15.16 18.13
N GLU A 14 10.77 -15.83 18.90
CA GLU A 14 10.69 -17.28 19.01
C GLU A 14 9.22 -17.73 19.12
N PRO A 15 8.68 -18.46 18.12
CA PRO A 15 9.30 -18.77 16.83
C PRO A 15 9.58 -17.50 16.00
N PHE A 16 10.56 -17.54 15.10
CA PHE A 16 10.92 -16.35 14.31
C PHE A 16 9.85 -16.04 13.27
N ILE A 17 9.13 -14.93 13.46
CA ILE A 17 8.10 -14.49 12.53
C ILE A 17 8.44 -13.10 12.03
N PHE A 18 8.51 -12.97 10.71
CA PHE A 18 8.76 -11.72 10.05
C PHE A 18 7.59 -11.37 9.14
N LEU A 19 7.13 -10.13 9.23
CA LEU A 19 6.18 -9.55 8.27
C LEU A 19 6.91 -8.47 7.50
N GLY A 20 6.99 -8.62 6.18
CA GLY A 20 7.68 -7.68 5.33
C GLY A 20 7.11 -7.59 3.94
N LYS A 21 7.87 -6.93 3.06
CA LYS A 21 7.44 -6.63 1.70
C LYS A 21 8.45 -7.14 0.70
N ARG A 22 7.93 -7.82 -0.33
CA ARG A 22 8.67 -8.21 -1.53
C ARG A 22 8.73 -7.04 -2.51
N MET A 23 9.94 -6.56 -2.80
CA MET A 23 10.22 -5.53 -3.80
C MET A 23 11.47 -5.84 -4.62
N PRO A 24 11.33 -6.66 -5.69
CA PRO A 24 12.46 -7.07 -6.53
C PRO A 24 13.17 -5.89 -7.19
N ALA A 25 12.44 -4.82 -7.52
CA ALA A 25 13.00 -3.59 -8.10
C ALA A 25 13.97 -2.84 -7.17
N MET A 26 14.11 -3.25 -5.90
CA MET A 26 15.07 -2.72 -4.93
C MET A 26 15.97 -3.81 -4.34
N ASP A 27 16.21 -4.90 -5.08
CA ASP A 27 17.01 -6.05 -4.66
C ASP A 27 16.52 -6.67 -3.33
N ASN A 28 15.21 -6.57 -3.08
CA ASN A 28 14.55 -7.03 -1.86
C ASN A 28 13.49 -8.09 -2.21
N ASP A 29 13.94 -9.28 -2.61
CA ASP A 29 13.04 -10.36 -3.05
C ASP A 29 12.30 -11.06 -1.90
N LEU A 30 12.89 -11.09 -0.70
CA LEU A 30 12.43 -11.91 0.42
C LEU A 30 12.28 -11.09 1.72
N GLY A 31 12.21 -9.76 1.64
CA GLY A 31 12.16 -8.89 2.81
C GLY A 31 13.49 -8.87 3.56
N LEU A 32 13.44 -8.95 4.90
CA LEU A 32 14.64 -8.95 5.75
C LEU A 32 15.63 -10.07 5.39
N MET A 33 15.13 -11.20 4.89
CA MET A 33 15.94 -12.35 4.51
C MET A 33 16.93 -12.04 3.38
N SER A 34 16.59 -11.13 2.46
CA SER A 34 17.51 -10.69 1.39
C SER A 34 18.75 -9.96 1.93
N PHE A 35 18.65 -9.34 3.12
CA PHE A 35 19.73 -8.55 3.71
C PHE A 35 20.41 -9.24 4.89
N ARG A 36 19.69 -10.11 5.60
CA ARG A 36 20.14 -10.82 6.80
C ARG A 36 19.81 -12.31 6.71
N PRO A 37 20.35 -13.03 5.71
CA PRO A 37 20.09 -14.46 5.53
C PRO A 37 20.58 -15.29 6.73
N ASP A 38 21.59 -14.79 7.45
CA ASP A 38 22.13 -15.39 8.68
C ASP A 38 21.07 -15.59 9.77
N LEU A 39 20.02 -14.76 9.78
CA LEU A 39 18.94 -14.89 10.76
C LEU A 39 17.98 -16.04 10.46
N PHE A 40 18.00 -16.62 9.25
CA PHE A 40 16.98 -17.58 8.80
C PHE A 40 17.54 -18.96 8.46
N ARG A 41 18.81 -19.09 8.08
CA ARG A 41 19.39 -20.35 7.55
C ARG A 41 19.25 -21.55 8.49
N ASP A 42 19.53 -21.34 9.77
CA ASP A 42 19.69 -22.43 10.74
C ASP A 42 18.54 -22.49 11.75
N ARG A 43 17.38 -21.92 11.44
CA ARG A 43 16.22 -21.92 12.34
C ARG A 43 14.87 -22.00 11.63
N PRO A 44 13.86 -22.64 12.25
CA PRO A 44 12.47 -22.50 11.81
C PRO A 44 12.04 -21.03 11.83
N SER A 45 11.39 -20.61 10.75
CA SER A 45 10.87 -19.23 10.63
C SER A 45 9.64 -19.18 9.73
N LEU A 46 8.82 -18.13 9.90
CA LEU A 46 7.69 -17.83 9.05
C LEU A 46 7.81 -16.40 8.52
N SER A 47 7.86 -16.27 7.20
CA SER A 47 7.87 -14.98 6.50
C SER A 47 6.52 -14.71 5.86
N LEU A 48 5.82 -13.69 6.35
CA LEU A 48 4.61 -13.14 5.74
C LEU A 48 5.04 -12.01 4.78
N LEU A 49 4.76 -12.15 3.49
CA LEU A 49 5.30 -11.25 2.47
C LEU A 49 4.17 -10.53 1.72
N THR A 50 4.06 -9.21 1.92
CA THR A 50 3.25 -8.32 1.07
C THR A 50 3.95 -8.07 -0.27
N LEU A 51 3.20 -7.55 -1.24
CA LEU A 51 3.65 -7.43 -2.63
C LEU A 51 3.92 -5.96 -3.00
N GLY A 52 5.08 -5.67 -3.58
CA GLY A 52 5.41 -4.34 -4.11
C GLY A 52 4.74 -3.98 -5.43
N HIS A 53 4.24 -4.98 -6.16
CA HIS A 53 3.53 -4.83 -7.42
C HIS A 53 2.56 -6.00 -7.57
N THR A 54 1.60 -5.88 -8.50
CA THR A 54 0.71 -7.01 -8.79
C THR A 54 1.47 -8.17 -9.42
N TYR A 55 1.03 -9.39 -9.10
CA TYR A 55 1.57 -10.62 -9.67
C TYR A 55 0.62 -11.30 -10.66
N GLU A 56 -0.50 -10.66 -11.01
CA GLU A 56 -1.43 -11.25 -11.99
C GLU A 56 -0.83 -11.52 -13.38
N PRO A 57 0.12 -10.72 -13.91
CA PRO A 57 0.77 -11.07 -15.17
C PRO A 57 1.62 -12.35 -15.07
N ASP A 58 1.49 -13.27 -16.03
CA ASP A 58 2.17 -14.58 -16.00
C ASP A 58 3.69 -14.53 -15.76
N TYR A 59 4.37 -13.51 -16.30
CA TYR A 59 5.82 -13.38 -16.12
C TYR A 59 6.20 -13.05 -14.68
N MET A 60 5.32 -12.38 -13.93
CA MET A 60 5.51 -12.08 -12.51
C MET A 60 5.37 -13.35 -11.67
N ILE A 61 4.37 -14.20 -11.93
CA ILE A 61 4.23 -15.51 -11.26
C ILE A 61 5.43 -16.40 -11.54
N ARG A 62 5.89 -16.50 -12.80
CA ARG A 62 7.06 -17.34 -13.13
C ARG A 62 8.32 -16.87 -12.41
N ALA A 63 8.53 -15.55 -12.33
CA ALA A 63 9.65 -14.99 -11.56
C ALA A 63 9.51 -15.35 -10.08
N LEU A 64 8.33 -15.12 -9.48
CA LEU A 64 8.06 -15.46 -8.08
C LEU A 64 8.35 -16.93 -7.76
N VAL A 65 7.87 -17.86 -8.59
CA VAL A 65 8.09 -19.30 -8.37
C VAL A 65 9.57 -19.64 -8.36
N ARG A 66 10.34 -19.13 -9.33
CA ARG A 66 11.80 -19.34 -9.37
C ARG A 66 12.45 -18.80 -8.10
N ASP A 67 12.12 -17.57 -7.72
CA ASP A 67 12.72 -16.90 -6.57
C ASP A 67 12.35 -17.62 -5.25
N MET A 68 11.14 -18.17 -5.13
CA MET A 68 10.72 -19.01 -4.00
C MET A 68 11.39 -20.38 -3.98
N ASP A 69 11.62 -21.00 -5.13
CA ASP A 69 12.34 -22.28 -5.21
C ASP A 69 13.81 -22.14 -4.82
N GLU A 70 14.44 -21.03 -5.20
CA GLU A 70 15.78 -20.67 -4.73
C GLU A 70 15.79 -20.43 -3.22
N ALA A 71 14.84 -19.65 -2.70
CA ALA A 71 14.71 -19.39 -1.28
C ALA A 71 14.51 -20.67 -0.45
N ARG A 72 13.67 -21.61 -0.90
CA ARG A 72 13.46 -22.90 -0.21
C ARG A 72 14.71 -23.77 -0.16
N ARG A 73 15.61 -23.67 -1.15
CA ARG A 73 16.89 -24.38 -1.13
C ARG A 73 17.88 -23.74 -0.17
N GLU A 74 17.91 -22.41 -0.10
CA GLU A 74 18.81 -21.69 0.80
C GLU A 74 18.34 -21.72 2.27
N PHE A 75 17.03 -21.69 2.50
CA PHE A 75 16.40 -21.61 3.82
C PHE A 75 15.42 -22.78 4.03
N PRO A 76 15.92 -24.03 4.17
CA PRO A 76 15.07 -25.22 4.18
C PRO A 76 14.14 -25.33 5.40
N LEU A 77 14.40 -24.57 6.46
CA LEU A 77 13.56 -24.48 7.66
C LEU A 77 12.59 -23.29 7.64
N ALA A 78 12.70 -22.40 6.65
CA ALA A 78 11.84 -21.24 6.53
C ALA A 78 10.54 -21.58 5.79
N GLN A 79 9.45 -21.01 6.27
CA GLN A 79 8.14 -21.05 5.63
C GLN A 79 7.80 -19.67 5.07
N PHE A 80 7.15 -19.64 3.91
CA PHE A 80 6.76 -18.42 3.22
C PHE A 80 5.26 -18.41 3.00
N VAL A 81 4.62 -17.29 3.31
CA VAL A 81 3.20 -17.03 3.03
C VAL A 81 3.08 -15.73 2.27
N MET A 82 2.58 -15.82 1.04
CA MET A 82 2.35 -14.66 0.19
C MET A 82 1.02 -13.99 0.58
N LEU A 83 1.06 -12.68 0.81
CA LEU A 83 -0.12 -11.87 1.13
C LEU A 83 -0.64 -11.24 -0.17
N ALA A 84 -1.64 -11.88 -0.76
CA ALA A 84 -2.22 -11.49 -2.04
C ALA A 84 -3.14 -10.28 -1.90
N ASN A 85 -3.06 -9.33 -2.82
CA ASN A 85 -3.95 -8.16 -2.85
C ASN A 85 -5.30 -8.47 -3.49
N THR A 86 -5.34 -9.42 -4.43
CA THR A 86 -6.57 -9.81 -5.14
C THR A 86 -6.87 -11.29 -4.97
N PRO A 87 -8.15 -11.70 -5.08
CA PRO A 87 -8.51 -13.11 -5.16
C PRO A 87 -7.80 -13.84 -6.32
N ARG A 88 -7.50 -13.14 -7.41
CA ARG A 88 -6.80 -13.70 -8.56
C ARG A 88 -5.33 -13.98 -8.27
N GLU A 89 -4.63 -13.07 -7.60
CA GLU A 89 -3.25 -13.32 -7.13
C GLU A 89 -3.19 -14.52 -6.19
N ASP A 90 -4.14 -14.59 -5.27
CA ASP A 90 -4.26 -15.68 -4.31
C ASP A 90 -4.53 -17.04 -4.98
N GLU A 91 -5.38 -17.08 -6.01
CA GLU A 91 -5.57 -18.26 -6.86
C GLU A 91 -4.28 -18.66 -7.58
N LEU A 92 -3.62 -17.71 -8.27
CA LEU A 92 -2.39 -17.93 -9.01
C LEU A 92 -1.25 -18.46 -8.11
N PHE A 93 -1.14 -17.94 -6.89
CA PHE A 93 -0.15 -18.41 -5.92
C PHE A 93 -0.40 -19.87 -5.53
N ARG A 94 -1.65 -20.24 -5.25
CA ARG A 94 -2.01 -21.63 -4.90
C ARG A 94 -1.80 -22.59 -6.08
N GLU A 95 -2.21 -22.20 -7.28
CA GLU A 95 -1.96 -22.98 -8.50
C GLU A 95 -0.47 -23.25 -8.72
N ALA A 96 0.38 -22.28 -8.35
CA ALA A 96 1.83 -22.40 -8.39
C ALA A 96 2.45 -23.14 -7.19
N GLY A 97 1.65 -23.70 -6.28
CA GLY A 97 2.13 -24.41 -5.09
C GLY A 97 2.74 -23.50 -4.02
N LEU A 98 2.39 -22.22 -4.02
CA LEU A 98 2.77 -21.26 -2.99
C LEU A 98 1.66 -21.15 -1.95
N ARG A 99 2.04 -21.06 -0.67
CA ARG A 99 1.08 -20.79 0.41
C ARG A 99 0.72 -19.30 0.37
N SER A 100 -0.56 -19.00 0.45
CA SER A 100 -1.05 -17.62 0.35
C SER A 100 -2.25 -17.34 1.27
N LEU A 101 -2.40 -16.07 1.62
CA LEU A 101 -3.60 -15.51 2.23
C LEU A 101 -4.10 -14.34 1.37
N LEU A 102 -5.42 -14.20 1.22
CA LEU A 102 -6.02 -13.00 0.68
C LEU A 102 -5.95 -11.89 1.74
N ALA A 103 -4.97 -11.00 1.58
CA ALA A 103 -4.51 -10.08 2.60
C ALA A 103 -3.96 -8.82 1.91
N SER A 104 -4.87 -7.93 1.49
CA SER A 104 -4.49 -6.70 0.78
C SER A 104 -3.55 -5.84 1.61
N GLU A 105 -2.49 -5.33 0.98
CA GLU A 105 -1.51 -4.46 1.65
C GLU A 105 -2.20 -3.23 2.30
N LEU A 106 -3.34 -2.78 1.76
CA LEU A 106 -4.08 -1.63 2.28
C LEU A 106 -4.55 -1.79 3.72
N MET A 107 -4.88 -3.02 4.16
CA MET A 107 -5.36 -3.24 5.53
C MET A 107 -4.28 -2.96 6.58
N PHE A 108 -3.00 -2.99 6.20
CA PHE A 108 -1.86 -2.65 7.07
C PHE A 108 -1.58 -1.14 7.18
N GLY A 109 -2.37 -0.30 6.49
CA GLY A 109 -2.27 1.15 6.65
C GLY A 109 -2.72 1.59 8.04
N ASN A 110 -1.94 2.45 8.70
CA ASN A 110 -2.30 2.94 10.03
C ASN A 110 -3.45 3.98 9.91
N ILE A 111 -4.62 3.63 10.45
CA ILE A 111 -5.85 4.43 10.38
C ILE A 111 -5.73 5.78 11.11
N ALA A 112 -4.85 5.89 12.12
CA ALA A 112 -4.66 7.11 12.90
C ALA A 112 -3.79 8.16 12.20
N ASN A 113 -2.92 7.74 11.27
CA ASN A 113 -2.12 8.63 10.44
C ASN A 113 -2.94 9.41 9.42
N TYR A 114 -4.09 8.86 9.00
CA TYR A 114 -4.98 9.47 8.01
C TYR A 114 -6.33 9.72 8.66
N ARG A 115 -6.57 10.97 9.03
CA ARG A 115 -7.77 11.40 9.75
C ARG A 115 -8.32 12.68 9.15
N LEU A 116 -9.56 12.98 9.50
CA LEU A 116 -10.12 14.30 9.24
C LEU A 116 -9.34 15.31 10.10
N PRO A 117 -8.81 16.41 9.54
CA PRO A 117 -8.26 17.49 10.32
C PRO A 117 -9.35 18.08 11.25
N GLU A 118 -8.90 18.63 12.39
CA GLU A 118 -9.80 19.27 13.37
C GLU A 118 -10.60 20.41 12.73
N PHE A 119 -9.94 21.16 11.84
CA PHE A 119 -10.54 22.20 11.03
C PHE A 119 -10.43 21.83 9.56
N ARG A 120 -11.57 21.80 8.85
CA ARG A 120 -11.60 21.46 7.43
C ARG A 120 -10.98 22.58 6.60
N SER A 121 -10.11 22.19 5.67
CA SER A 121 -9.50 23.12 4.72
C SER A 121 -10.53 23.67 3.73
N GLU A 122 -10.29 24.87 3.22
CA GLU A 122 -11.03 25.38 2.07
C GLU A 122 -10.78 24.48 0.86
N LYS A 123 -11.85 24.09 0.16
CA LYS A 123 -11.77 23.27 -1.05
C LYS A 123 -11.27 24.12 -2.22
N ARG A 124 -9.98 24.02 -2.52
CA ARG A 124 -9.28 24.74 -3.60
C ARG A 124 -9.16 23.92 -4.88
N PHE A 125 -9.18 22.59 -4.76
CA PHE A 125 -8.97 21.68 -5.87
C PHE A 125 -10.18 20.77 -6.10
N ASP A 126 -10.48 20.53 -7.38
CA ASP A 126 -11.50 19.58 -7.77
C ASP A 126 -11.04 18.15 -7.46
N ALA A 127 -9.74 17.89 -7.63
CA ALA A 127 -9.15 16.62 -7.26
C ALA A 127 -7.70 16.72 -6.79
N VAL A 128 -7.26 15.68 -6.08
CA VAL A 128 -5.87 15.44 -5.72
C VAL A 128 -5.40 14.11 -6.30
N TYR A 129 -4.17 14.09 -6.82
CA TYR A 129 -3.48 12.86 -7.21
C TYR A 129 -2.14 12.74 -6.45
N VAL A 130 -2.08 11.80 -5.51
CA VAL A 130 -0.90 11.35 -4.80
C VAL A 130 -0.23 10.18 -5.54
N GLY A 131 0.99 10.38 -6.04
CA GLY A 131 1.75 9.32 -6.73
C GLY A 131 3.08 9.80 -7.32
N ARG A 132 3.99 8.88 -7.64
CA ARG A 132 5.24 9.21 -8.37
C ARG A 132 4.92 9.86 -9.71
N LEU A 133 5.69 10.85 -10.16
CA LEU A 133 5.53 11.47 -11.49
C LEU A 133 6.11 10.55 -12.57
N ALA A 134 5.40 9.47 -12.90
CA ALA A 134 5.88 8.44 -13.80
C ALA A 134 4.79 8.02 -14.81
N PRO A 135 5.16 7.53 -16.01
CA PRO A 135 4.20 7.15 -17.05
C PRO A 135 3.16 6.12 -16.59
N GLU A 136 3.55 5.15 -15.77
CA GLU A 136 2.64 4.11 -15.26
C GLU A 136 1.50 4.65 -14.38
N LYS A 137 1.63 5.88 -13.87
CA LYS A 137 0.58 6.56 -13.10
C LYS A 137 -0.47 7.22 -13.99
N ARG A 138 -0.24 7.34 -15.29
CA ARG A 138 -1.22 7.84 -16.26
C ARG A 138 -1.80 9.22 -15.90
N HIS A 139 -0.92 10.17 -15.55
CA HIS A 139 -1.30 11.55 -15.19
C HIS A 139 -2.08 12.25 -16.32
N GLU A 140 -1.88 11.85 -17.58
CA GLU A 140 -2.61 12.34 -18.75
C GLU A 140 -4.12 12.16 -18.62
N LEU A 141 -4.59 11.16 -17.86
CA LEU A 141 -6.01 10.91 -17.64
C LEU A 141 -6.66 11.99 -16.75
N ALA A 142 -5.88 12.82 -16.07
CA ALA A 142 -6.37 13.95 -15.30
C ALA A 142 -6.42 15.27 -16.10
N ALA A 143 -6.02 15.28 -17.38
CA ALA A 143 -5.83 16.51 -18.16
C ALA A 143 -7.08 17.39 -18.36
N LYS A 144 -8.28 16.84 -18.11
CA LYS A 144 -9.56 17.55 -18.19
C LYS A 144 -10.16 17.92 -16.83
N VAL A 145 -9.46 17.63 -15.73
CA VAL A 145 -9.87 18.04 -14.38
C VAL A 145 -9.50 19.52 -14.18
N PRO A 146 -10.46 20.45 -13.99
CA PRO A 146 -10.17 21.89 -14.07
C PRO A 146 -9.17 22.42 -13.04
N SER A 147 -9.22 21.92 -11.80
CA SER A 147 -8.29 22.28 -10.72
C SER A 147 -7.76 21.01 -10.06
N LEU A 148 -6.46 20.74 -10.24
CA LEU A 148 -5.81 19.51 -9.83
C LEU A 148 -4.62 19.82 -8.91
N LEU A 149 -4.54 19.10 -7.79
CA LEU A 149 -3.37 19.05 -6.93
C LEU A 149 -2.59 17.76 -7.19
N CYS A 150 -1.32 17.85 -7.55
CA CYS A 150 -0.40 16.73 -7.62
C CYS A 150 0.52 16.72 -6.39
N LEU A 151 0.47 15.62 -5.64
CA LEU A 151 1.37 15.35 -4.51
C LEU A 151 2.21 14.12 -4.85
N TYR A 152 3.51 14.18 -4.57
CA TYR A 152 4.45 13.16 -4.98
C TYR A 152 5.64 13.08 -4.02
N PHE A 153 6.38 11.99 -4.12
CA PHE A 153 7.67 11.87 -3.47
C PHE A 153 8.76 12.47 -4.38
N ARG A 154 10.03 12.11 -4.20
CA ARG A 154 11.12 12.53 -5.07
C ARG A 154 10.81 12.22 -6.54
N ALA A 155 11.02 13.22 -7.39
CA ALA A 155 11.00 13.12 -8.84
C ALA A 155 12.28 13.77 -9.39
N THR A 156 12.72 13.32 -10.55
CA THR A 156 13.76 14.01 -11.32
C THR A 156 13.20 15.28 -11.95
N HIS A 157 14.07 16.21 -12.36
CA HIS A 157 13.64 17.41 -13.08
C HIS A 157 12.90 17.06 -14.38
N GLU A 158 13.37 16.04 -15.10
CA GLU A 158 12.74 15.58 -16.35
C GLU A 158 11.31 15.04 -16.13
N GLU A 159 11.10 14.24 -15.08
CA GLU A 159 9.78 13.73 -14.69
C GLU A 159 8.83 14.88 -14.31
N LEU A 160 9.31 15.87 -13.57
CA LEU A 160 8.54 17.04 -13.18
C LEU A 160 8.16 17.91 -14.39
N ASP A 161 9.13 18.26 -15.23
CA ASP A 161 8.91 19.10 -16.41
C ASP A 161 7.93 18.44 -17.39
N THR A 162 8.08 17.13 -17.60
CA THR A 162 7.16 16.34 -18.44
C THR A 162 5.73 16.39 -17.88
N CYS A 163 5.57 16.21 -16.57
CA CYS A 163 4.25 16.24 -15.95
C CYS A 163 3.63 17.65 -15.95
N ARG A 164 4.43 18.70 -15.70
CA ARG A 164 4.00 20.11 -15.79
C ARG A 164 3.55 20.46 -17.20
N ALA A 165 4.26 19.99 -18.24
CA ALA A 165 3.86 20.19 -19.63
C ALA A 165 2.55 19.47 -19.98
N LEU A 166 2.33 18.28 -19.42
CA LEU A 166 1.11 17.49 -19.60
C LEU A 166 -0.10 18.10 -18.88
N LEU A 167 0.14 18.68 -17.70
CA LEU A 167 -0.88 19.22 -16.80
C LEU A 167 -0.58 20.69 -16.43
N PRO A 168 -0.63 21.63 -17.40
CA PRO A 168 -0.21 23.01 -17.16
C PRO A 168 -1.12 23.80 -16.21
N HIS A 169 -2.28 23.26 -15.86
CA HIS A 169 -3.25 23.83 -14.93
C HIS A 169 -3.13 23.23 -13.51
N ALA A 170 -2.32 22.18 -13.33
CA ALA A 170 -2.17 21.51 -12.04
C ALA A 170 -1.20 22.27 -11.14
N VAL A 171 -1.45 22.17 -9.83
CA VAL A 171 -0.53 22.63 -8.78
C VAL A 171 0.29 21.44 -8.29
N PHE A 172 1.61 21.59 -8.29
CA PHE A 172 2.56 20.58 -7.83
C PHE A 172 2.95 20.90 -6.39
N GLY A 173 2.11 20.49 -5.43
CA GLY A 173 2.15 20.97 -4.04
C GLY A 173 3.49 20.78 -3.31
N ASN A 174 4.29 19.78 -3.71
CA ASN A 174 5.63 19.57 -3.15
C ASN A 174 6.65 20.66 -3.53
N HIS A 175 6.38 21.50 -4.54
CA HIS A 175 7.21 22.63 -4.93
C HIS A 175 6.43 23.95 -4.80
N ASP A 176 5.22 23.98 -5.36
CA ASP A 176 4.44 25.22 -5.50
C ASP A 176 3.96 25.81 -4.16
N PHE A 177 3.94 25.02 -3.08
CA PHE A 177 3.64 25.52 -1.73
C PHE A 177 4.87 26.08 -0.99
N ASN A 178 6.06 26.00 -1.60
CA ASN A 178 7.33 26.32 -0.98
C ASN A 178 8.27 27.03 -1.98
N ASP A 179 7.77 28.06 -2.66
CA ASP A 179 8.53 28.91 -3.59
C ASP A 179 9.35 28.13 -4.65
N ASP A 180 8.77 27.06 -5.18
CA ASP A 180 9.38 26.14 -6.17
C ASP A 180 10.58 25.33 -5.63
N GLU A 181 10.81 25.32 -4.31
CA GLU A 181 11.75 24.39 -3.66
C GLU A 181 11.03 23.12 -3.20
N TYR A 182 11.60 21.95 -3.53
CA TYR A 182 11.03 20.67 -3.12
C TYR A 182 10.96 20.52 -1.59
N ARG A 183 9.76 20.28 -1.07
CA ARG A 183 9.48 19.83 0.29
C ARG A 183 8.62 18.58 0.25
N LEU A 184 9.03 17.56 1.02
CA LEU A 184 8.16 16.42 1.29
C LEU A 184 7.10 16.80 2.31
N LEU A 185 5.83 16.74 1.92
CA LEU A 185 4.70 16.94 2.83
C LEU A 185 4.48 15.68 3.68
N LEU A 186 4.39 15.85 5.00
CA LEU A 186 4.18 14.78 5.98
C LEU A 186 3.23 15.27 7.07
N GLY A 187 2.58 14.33 7.76
CA GLY A 187 1.73 14.67 8.91
C GLY A 187 0.61 15.65 8.53
N GLU A 188 0.42 16.68 9.36
CA GLU A 188 -0.65 17.66 9.14
C GLU A 188 -0.53 18.40 7.81
N ASP A 189 0.67 18.76 7.35
CA ASP A 189 0.85 19.42 6.04
C ASP A 189 0.29 18.57 4.88
N TYR A 190 0.48 17.25 4.96
CA TYR A 190 -0.08 16.32 3.98
C TYR A 190 -1.59 16.21 4.11
N LEU A 191 -2.11 16.11 5.33
CA LEU A 191 -3.55 16.00 5.59
C LEU A 191 -4.30 17.26 5.14
N GLU A 192 -3.75 18.45 5.39
CA GLU A 192 -4.30 19.73 4.92
C GLU A 192 -4.26 19.83 3.39
N ALA A 193 -3.16 19.42 2.76
CA ALA A 193 -3.06 19.41 1.31
C ALA A 193 -4.11 18.47 0.68
N VAL A 194 -4.26 17.25 1.18
CA VAL A 194 -5.31 16.31 0.74
C VAL A 194 -6.70 16.87 1.02
N ASP A 195 -6.93 17.45 2.21
CA ASP A 195 -8.22 18.04 2.56
C ASP A 195 -8.55 19.31 1.76
N SER A 196 -7.59 19.95 1.10
CA SER A 196 -7.89 21.05 0.19
C SER A 196 -8.54 20.61 -1.14
N ALA A 197 -8.67 19.30 -1.38
CA ALA A 197 -9.31 18.73 -2.57
C ALA A 197 -10.69 18.12 -2.31
N CYS A 198 -11.54 18.07 -3.35
CA CYS A 198 -12.85 17.45 -3.30
C CYS A 198 -12.84 15.94 -3.55
N VAL A 199 -11.91 15.42 -4.37
CA VAL A 199 -11.90 14.02 -4.85
C VAL A 199 -10.47 13.49 -4.92
N GLY A 200 -10.25 12.23 -4.57
CA GLY A 200 -8.97 11.54 -4.78
C GLY A 200 -8.93 10.77 -6.10
N LEU A 201 -7.82 10.83 -6.85
CA LEU A 201 -7.65 10.14 -8.13
C LEU A 201 -6.77 8.88 -8.02
N CYS A 202 -7.24 7.80 -8.64
CA CYS A 202 -6.59 6.49 -8.74
C CYS A 202 -6.49 6.05 -10.21
N LEU A 203 -5.46 6.52 -10.91
CA LEU A 203 -5.43 6.47 -12.38
C LEU A 203 -4.49 5.43 -12.97
N SER A 204 -3.62 4.78 -12.20
CA SER A 204 -2.68 3.78 -12.70
C SER A 204 -3.36 2.49 -13.18
N ALA A 205 -2.77 1.86 -14.20
CA ALA A 205 -3.29 0.61 -14.80
C ALA A 205 -2.96 -0.62 -13.95
N ALA A 206 -1.81 -0.61 -13.28
CA ALA A 206 -1.35 -1.70 -12.44
C ALA A 206 -0.48 -1.14 -11.32
N GLU A 207 -0.75 -1.56 -10.09
CA GLU A 207 0.09 -1.30 -8.93
C GLU A 207 0.19 -2.56 -8.06
N GLY A 208 0.84 -2.45 -6.90
CA GLY A 208 0.39 -3.27 -5.76
C GLY A 208 -1.00 -2.77 -5.33
N ALA A 209 -1.19 -2.50 -4.05
CA ALA A 209 -2.53 -2.14 -3.58
C ALA A 209 -2.93 -0.66 -3.74
N MET A 210 -2.04 0.22 -4.23
CA MET A 210 -2.23 1.67 -4.32
C MET A 210 -2.68 2.33 -3.00
N ARG A 211 -1.74 2.56 -2.08
CA ARG A 211 -1.98 3.13 -0.74
C ARG A 211 -2.85 4.39 -0.75
N ALA A 212 -2.58 5.33 -1.66
CA ALA A 212 -3.33 6.58 -1.75
C ALA A 212 -4.86 6.38 -1.83
N SER A 213 -5.33 5.28 -2.45
CA SER A 213 -6.76 4.98 -2.59
C SER A 213 -7.51 4.87 -1.25
N ILE A 214 -6.87 4.34 -0.20
CA ILE A 214 -7.47 4.25 1.12
C ILE A 214 -7.17 5.51 1.95
N GLU A 215 -6.02 6.15 1.74
CA GLU A 215 -5.65 7.41 2.41
C GLU A 215 -6.69 8.50 2.13
N TYR A 216 -7.10 8.66 0.87
CA TYR A 216 -8.16 9.60 0.50
C TYR A 216 -9.46 9.36 1.29
N GLN A 217 -9.91 8.10 1.33
CA GLN A 217 -11.16 7.75 1.99
C GLN A 217 -11.07 7.95 3.51
N LEU A 218 -9.92 7.62 4.12
CA LEU A 218 -9.66 7.87 5.53
C LEU A 218 -9.61 9.36 5.88
N CYS A 219 -9.18 10.22 4.93
CA CYS A 219 -9.28 11.68 4.96
C CYS A 219 -10.66 12.23 4.54
N GLY A 220 -11.62 11.36 4.26
CA GLY A 220 -13.00 11.70 3.95
C GLY A 220 -13.23 12.20 2.52
N LEU A 221 -12.37 11.82 1.56
CA LEU A 221 -12.53 12.14 0.15
C LEU A 221 -13.17 10.95 -0.61
N PRO A 222 -14.17 11.21 -1.48
CA PRO A 222 -14.59 10.24 -2.46
C PRO A 222 -13.48 9.98 -3.49
N VAL A 223 -13.56 8.87 -4.22
CA VAL A 223 -12.48 8.40 -5.11
C VAL A 223 -12.97 8.18 -6.54
N VAL A 224 -12.24 8.71 -7.52
CA VAL A 224 -12.33 8.27 -8.92
C VAL A 224 -11.17 7.33 -9.21
N SER A 225 -11.49 6.15 -9.71
CA SER A 225 -10.54 5.17 -10.20
C SER A 225 -10.83 4.85 -11.67
N THR A 226 -9.82 4.30 -12.32
CA THR A 226 -9.96 3.60 -13.60
C THR A 226 -9.76 2.08 -13.38
N PRO A 227 -10.17 1.21 -14.32
CA PRO A 227 -9.83 -0.21 -14.26
C PRO A 227 -8.34 -0.44 -14.04
N SER A 228 -8.02 -1.39 -13.17
CA SER A 228 -6.65 -1.67 -12.76
C SER A 228 -6.42 -3.04 -12.19
N LEU A 229 -5.16 -3.47 -12.19
CA LEU A 229 -4.66 -4.60 -11.43
C LEU A 229 -4.07 -4.15 -10.08
N GLY A 230 -4.09 -5.04 -9.09
CA GLY A 230 -3.44 -4.84 -7.79
C GLY A 230 -4.38 -4.66 -6.58
N GLY A 231 -5.71 -4.67 -6.79
CA GLY A 231 -6.67 -4.91 -5.70
C GLY A 231 -7.20 -3.69 -4.95
N ARG A 232 -6.93 -2.46 -5.42
CA ARG A 232 -7.55 -1.26 -4.83
C ARG A 232 -9.08 -1.25 -4.97
N ASP A 233 -9.60 -1.85 -6.04
CA ASP A 233 -11.01 -1.96 -6.37
C ASP A 233 -11.84 -2.68 -5.29
N ARG A 234 -11.23 -3.62 -4.56
CA ARG A 234 -11.81 -4.25 -3.36
C ARG A 234 -12.46 -3.25 -2.40
N TYR A 235 -11.87 -2.06 -2.26
CA TYR A 235 -12.33 -1.00 -1.35
C TYR A 235 -13.07 0.14 -2.06
N LEU A 236 -13.53 -0.04 -3.30
CA LEU A 236 -14.15 1.02 -4.12
C LEU A 236 -15.57 0.67 -4.61
N HIS A 237 -16.11 -0.50 -4.24
CA HIS A 237 -17.47 -0.91 -4.60
C HIS A 237 -18.53 -0.33 -3.65
N HIS A 238 -18.67 0.99 -3.61
CA HIS A 238 -19.65 1.71 -2.78
C HIS A 238 -19.99 3.09 -3.37
N LYS A 239 -20.98 3.78 -2.78
CA LYS A 239 -21.53 5.05 -3.31
C LYS A 239 -20.53 6.21 -3.41
N TYR A 240 -19.44 6.18 -2.64
CA TYR A 240 -18.41 7.24 -2.59
C TYR A 240 -17.27 7.06 -3.60
N ALA A 241 -17.35 6.05 -4.46
CA ALA A 241 -16.32 5.80 -5.46
C ALA A 241 -16.92 5.58 -6.86
N ARG A 242 -16.14 5.87 -7.88
CA ARG A 242 -16.46 5.58 -9.29
C ARG A 242 -15.27 4.90 -9.92
N ILE A 243 -15.50 3.75 -10.57
CA ILE A 243 -14.56 3.14 -11.49
C ILE A 243 -15.07 3.45 -12.90
N VAL A 244 -14.33 4.26 -13.64
CA VAL A 244 -14.73 4.75 -14.97
C VAL A 244 -13.70 4.41 -16.04
N ASP A 245 -14.11 4.50 -17.30
CA ASP A 245 -13.20 4.28 -18.43
C ASP A 245 -11.92 5.11 -18.30
N ALA A 246 -10.79 4.54 -18.73
CA ALA A 246 -9.48 5.19 -18.67
C ALA A 246 -9.33 6.27 -19.75
N THR A 247 -10.16 7.31 -19.68
CA THR A 247 -10.16 8.47 -20.57
C THR A 247 -10.22 9.77 -19.77
N PRO A 248 -9.59 10.87 -20.24
CA PRO A 248 -9.68 12.16 -19.56
C PRO A 248 -11.11 12.66 -19.35
N GLU A 249 -12.00 12.39 -20.30
CA GLU A 249 -13.41 12.79 -20.25
C GLU A 249 -14.16 12.08 -19.13
N ALA A 250 -14.01 10.77 -19.02
CA ALA A 250 -14.71 9.99 -18.00
C ALA A 250 -14.20 10.33 -16.60
N VAL A 251 -12.88 10.51 -16.44
CA VAL A 251 -12.27 10.94 -15.16
C VAL A 251 -12.79 12.32 -14.75
N ALA A 252 -12.82 13.29 -15.66
CA ALA A 252 -13.31 14.64 -15.37
C ALA A 252 -14.81 14.64 -15.03
N ALA A 253 -15.62 13.87 -15.77
CA ALA A 253 -17.06 13.76 -15.51
C ALA A 253 -17.35 13.14 -14.13
N ALA A 254 -16.68 12.04 -13.78
CA ALA A 254 -16.82 11.41 -12.47
C ALA A 254 -16.30 12.30 -11.33
N THR A 255 -15.23 13.06 -11.56
CA THR A 255 -14.71 14.04 -10.60
C THR A 255 -15.76 15.13 -10.33
N ALA A 256 -16.36 15.68 -11.37
CA ALA A 256 -17.41 16.69 -11.24
C ALA A 256 -18.66 16.13 -10.53
N GLU A 257 -19.07 14.90 -10.85
CA GLU A 257 -20.18 14.21 -10.20
C GLU A 257 -19.93 14.05 -8.68
N LEU A 258 -18.79 13.48 -8.29
CA LEU A 258 -18.47 13.23 -6.88
C LEU A 258 -18.26 14.52 -6.09
N LYS A 259 -17.68 15.56 -6.71
CA LYS A 259 -17.60 16.91 -6.13
C LYS A 259 -19.00 17.49 -5.88
N ALA A 260 -19.91 17.38 -6.84
CA ALA A 260 -21.26 17.92 -6.73
C ALA A 260 -22.14 17.15 -5.72
N ALA A 261 -21.84 15.87 -5.47
CA ALA A 261 -22.57 15.06 -4.50
C ALA A 261 -22.39 15.53 -3.04
N GLN A 262 -21.30 16.25 -2.73
CA GLN A 262 -21.03 16.83 -1.40
C GLN A 262 -21.26 15.86 -0.24
N PHE A 263 -20.74 14.62 -0.37
CA PHE A 263 -20.83 13.63 0.70
C PHE A 263 -20.25 14.14 2.00
N ASP A 264 -20.82 13.67 3.12
CA ASP A 264 -20.24 13.91 4.44
C ASP A 264 -18.87 13.17 4.54
N PRO A 265 -17.76 13.89 4.74
CA PRO A 265 -16.44 13.29 4.91
C PRO A 265 -16.37 12.26 6.05
N ALA A 266 -17.16 12.44 7.12
CA ALA A 266 -17.22 11.50 8.23
C ALA A 266 -17.84 10.16 7.82
N GLU A 267 -18.86 10.18 6.96
CA GLU A 267 -19.47 8.95 6.43
C GLU A 267 -18.51 8.19 5.51
N ILE A 268 -17.75 8.90 4.66
CA ILE A 268 -16.73 8.29 3.79
C ILE A 268 -15.68 7.60 4.64
N ARG A 269 -15.13 8.31 5.63
CA ARG A 269 -14.14 7.77 6.56
C ARG A 269 -14.68 6.56 7.30
N ALA A 270 -15.89 6.65 7.87
CA ALA A 270 -16.49 5.55 8.62
C ALA A 270 -16.65 4.29 7.76
N ASN A 271 -17.02 4.44 6.49
CA ASN A 271 -17.07 3.32 5.57
C ASN A 271 -15.69 2.70 5.31
N ALA A 272 -14.65 3.53 5.09
CA ALA A 272 -13.29 3.06 4.86
C ALA A 272 -12.76 2.28 6.06
N VAL A 273 -12.94 2.81 7.27
CA VAL A 273 -12.56 2.14 8.53
C VAL A 273 -13.29 0.81 8.66
N ARG A 274 -14.61 0.76 8.43
CA ARG A 274 -15.39 -0.48 8.49
C ARG A 274 -14.83 -1.56 7.54
N LEU A 275 -14.55 -1.21 6.29
CA LEU A 275 -14.01 -2.16 5.30
C LEU A 275 -12.62 -2.69 5.71
N LEU A 276 -11.76 -1.83 6.24
CA LEU A 276 -10.44 -2.25 6.73
C LEU A 276 -10.57 -3.17 7.95
N GLU A 277 -11.39 -2.82 8.93
CA GLU A 277 -11.58 -3.63 10.14
C GLU A 277 -12.21 -5.01 9.85
N GLU A 278 -13.12 -5.09 8.88
CA GLU A 278 -13.65 -6.38 8.39
C GLU A 278 -12.55 -7.28 7.80
N ASP A 279 -11.67 -6.72 6.97
CA ASP A 279 -10.53 -7.46 6.41
C ASP A 279 -9.48 -7.81 7.45
N ARG A 280 -9.20 -6.92 8.41
CA ARG A 280 -8.29 -7.17 9.53
C ARG A 280 -8.76 -8.33 10.40
N ALA A 281 -10.05 -8.35 10.75
CA ALA A 281 -10.65 -9.42 11.54
C ALA A 281 -10.53 -10.77 10.81
N LYS A 282 -10.84 -10.79 9.51
CA LYS A 282 -10.68 -11.99 8.69
C LYS A 282 -9.21 -12.43 8.59
N PHE A 283 -8.29 -11.50 8.38
CA PHE A 283 -6.87 -11.81 8.32
C PHE A 283 -6.34 -12.43 9.60
N LEU A 284 -6.74 -11.93 10.77
CA LEU A 284 -6.33 -12.49 12.06
C LEU A 284 -6.84 -13.92 12.27
N GLU A 285 -8.06 -14.23 11.79
CA GLU A 285 -8.58 -15.60 11.81
C GLU A 285 -7.72 -16.53 10.94
N ASP A 286 -7.50 -16.12 9.69
CA ASP A 286 -6.73 -16.93 8.74
C ASP A 286 -5.27 -17.08 9.19
N LEU A 287 -4.66 -16.02 9.73
CA LEU A 287 -3.31 -16.05 10.28
C LEU A 287 -3.20 -17.01 11.48
N ARG A 288 -4.22 -17.09 12.34
CA ARG A 288 -4.21 -18.01 13.48
C ARG A 288 -4.11 -19.46 13.03
N VAL A 289 -4.84 -19.83 11.97
CA VAL A 289 -4.75 -21.16 11.36
C VAL A 289 -3.34 -21.40 10.83
N ILE A 290 -2.78 -20.43 10.10
CA ILE A 290 -1.43 -20.53 9.55
C ILE A 290 -0.39 -20.76 10.64
N LEU A 291 -0.45 -20.00 11.74
CA LEU A 291 0.46 -20.10 12.87
C LEU A 291 0.34 -21.46 13.58
N ALA A 292 -0.87 -21.94 13.80
CA ALA A 292 -1.11 -23.24 14.41
C ALA A 292 -0.58 -24.39 13.55
N GLU A 293 -0.76 -24.33 12.22
CA GLU A 293 -0.17 -25.30 11.28
C GLU A 293 1.35 -25.24 11.25
N SER A 294 1.93 -24.04 11.36
CA SER A 294 3.38 -23.83 11.27
C SER A 294 4.13 -24.21 12.55
N PHE A 295 3.53 -24.00 13.72
CA PHE A 295 4.22 -24.07 15.02
C PHE A 295 3.51 -24.91 16.08
N GLY A 296 2.30 -25.43 15.82
CA GLY A 296 1.58 -26.29 16.74
C GLY A 296 1.28 -25.61 18.09
N SER A 297 1.65 -26.28 19.20
CA SER A 297 1.49 -25.74 20.56
C SER A 297 2.31 -24.48 20.83
N ASP A 298 3.38 -24.27 20.05
CA ASP A 298 4.35 -23.19 20.24
C ASP A 298 3.97 -21.95 19.40
N ALA A 299 2.80 -21.98 18.77
CA ALA A 299 2.29 -20.87 17.97
C ALA A 299 2.08 -19.61 18.84
N PRO A 300 2.67 -18.46 18.48
CA PRO A 300 2.47 -17.23 19.22
C PRO A 300 1.04 -16.71 19.00
N ARG A 301 0.53 -16.01 20.01
CA ARG A 301 -0.78 -15.36 19.92
C ARG A 301 -0.61 -13.98 19.29
N ILE A 302 -1.03 -13.87 18.04
CA ILE A 302 -1.20 -12.59 17.33
C ILE A 302 -2.71 -12.37 17.19
N ASP A 303 -3.32 -11.77 18.20
CA ASP A 303 -4.77 -11.58 18.33
C ASP A 303 -5.22 -10.12 18.16
N SER A 304 -4.27 -9.19 18.05
CA SER A 304 -4.53 -7.78 17.75
C SER A 304 -3.81 -7.34 16.47
N PHE A 305 -4.52 -6.58 15.64
CA PHE A 305 -3.96 -6.00 14.43
C PHE A 305 -2.92 -4.91 14.72
N ASP A 306 -2.96 -4.27 15.90
CA ASP A 306 -1.99 -3.26 16.32
C ASP A 306 -0.55 -3.82 16.34
N LEU A 307 -0.40 -5.12 16.63
CA LEU A 307 0.89 -5.80 16.58
C LEU A 307 1.46 -5.85 15.15
N LEU A 308 0.59 -6.01 14.16
CA LEU A 308 0.96 -6.03 12.74
C LEU A 308 1.25 -4.61 12.24
N GLU A 309 0.48 -3.61 12.69
CA GLU A 309 0.77 -2.20 12.40
C GLU A 309 2.14 -1.77 12.96
N ALA A 310 2.50 -2.24 14.16
CA ALA A 310 3.79 -1.95 14.79
C ALA A 310 4.99 -2.47 13.96
N ALA A 311 4.77 -3.48 13.11
CA ALA A 311 5.78 -3.94 12.16
C ALA A 311 6.02 -2.96 11.00
N LYS A 312 5.18 -1.92 10.82
CA LYS A 312 5.39 -0.82 9.87
C LYS A 312 5.69 -1.29 8.44
N THR A 313 4.89 -2.23 7.94
CA THR A 313 5.07 -2.87 6.61
C THR A 313 5.04 -1.92 5.42
N GLN A 314 4.48 -0.72 5.61
CA GLN A 314 4.34 0.29 4.57
C GLN A 314 5.47 1.35 4.58
N MET A 315 6.49 1.19 5.42
CA MET A 315 7.61 2.13 5.51
C MET A 315 8.95 1.39 5.61
N THR A 316 9.99 1.92 4.97
CA THR A 316 11.36 1.42 5.14
C THR A 316 11.95 1.89 6.47
N ARG A 317 12.69 1.00 7.13
CA ARG A 317 13.40 1.30 8.39
C ARG A 317 14.82 0.73 8.35
N PRO A 318 15.80 1.35 9.02
CA PRO A 318 17.11 0.74 9.23
C PRO A 318 16.99 -0.67 9.80
N VAL A 319 17.80 -1.62 9.32
CA VAL A 319 17.76 -3.02 9.77
C VAL A 319 17.79 -3.17 11.30
N PRO A 320 18.62 -2.44 12.08
CA PRO A 320 18.59 -2.55 13.54
C PRO A 320 17.22 -2.27 14.17
N ASP A 321 16.45 -1.34 13.60
CA ASP A 321 15.11 -0.97 14.10
C ASP A 321 14.04 -2.00 13.70
N VAL A 322 14.25 -2.72 12.61
CA VAL A 322 13.38 -3.81 12.12
C VAL A 322 13.51 -5.06 13.01
N LEU A 323 14.70 -5.28 13.58
CA LEU A 323 15.02 -6.44 14.40
C LEU A 323 14.48 -6.38 15.84
N ILE A 324 14.02 -5.20 16.28
CA ILE A 324 13.34 -5.07 17.57
C ILE A 324 11.97 -5.74 17.42
N PRO A 325 11.72 -6.88 18.10
CA PRO A 325 10.52 -7.65 17.87
C PRO A 325 9.30 -6.97 18.51
N VAL A 326 8.14 -7.06 17.86
CA VAL A 326 6.88 -6.53 18.39
C VAL A 326 6.43 -7.34 19.61
N LEU A 327 6.52 -8.67 19.53
CA LEU A 327 6.34 -9.59 20.64
C LEU A 327 7.73 -10.09 21.08
N GLY A 328 8.03 -9.99 22.37
CA GLY A 328 9.20 -10.64 22.96
C GLY A 328 9.11 -12.17 22.86
N ARG A 329 10.04 -12.87 23.53
CA ARG A 329 9.99 -14.34 23.60
C ARG A 329 8.69 -14.79 24.26
N VAL A 330 7.91 -15.58 23.54
CA VAL A 330 6.79 -16.31 24.15
C VAL A 330 7.42 -17.41 25.00
N ALA A 331 7.16 -17.36 26.30
CA ALA A 331 7.73 -18.29 27.28
C ALA A 331 7.13 -19.69 27.19
#